data_AF-X1NDW1-F1
#
_entry.id   AF-X1NDW1-F1
#
_cell.length_a   1.000
_cell.length_b   1.000
_cell.length_c   1.000
_cell.angle_alpha   90.00
_cell.angle_beta   90.00
_cell.angle_gamma   90.00
#
_symmetry.space_group_name_H-M   'P 1'
#
loop_
_entity.id
_entity.type
_entity.pdbx_description
1 polymer ?
#
loop_
_entity_poly.entity_id
_entity_poly.type
_entity_poly.pdbx_seq_one_letter_code
_entity_poly.pdbx_strand_id
1 'polypeptide(L)'
;MAFWKKQRVIETLVLRHAQCVDETLAYFQEALSAYLEGETKKASQLALETHQAEGRADDVRREVEAELLGGALLAHSRREVLEVIEWVDKLANAGEATLDYLLLQRVRIPEEIKPILKEIMVKNQEIFEEVKQSLQLLFQDMSQ
;
A
#
# COMPACT_ATOMS: atom_id res chain seq x y z
N MET A 1 17.85 22.81 -14.58
CA MET A 1 18.68 21.63 -14.22
C MET A 1 18.40 21.12 -12.79
N ALA A 2 18.34 21.97 -11.75
CA ALA A 2 18.04 21.51 -10.38
C ALA A 2 16.57 21.10 -10.13
N PHE A 3 15.61 21.80 -10.74
CA PHE A 3 14.17 21.53 -10.59
C PHE A 3 13.78 20.13 -11.10
N TRP A 4 14.20 19.78 -12.32
CA TRP A 4 14.01 18.45 -12.93
C TRP A 4 14.61 17.31 -12.10
N LYS A 5 15.74 17.55 -11.42
CA LYS A 5 16.37 16.56 -10.54
C LYS A 5 15.50 16.30 -9.31
N LYS A 6 14.92 17.34 -8.69
CA LYS A 6 14.01 17.19 -7.55
C LYS A 6 12.69 16.49 -7.92
N GLN A 7 12.16 16.77 -9.10
CA GLN A 7 10.96 16.10 -9.59
C GLN A 7 11.16 14.59 -9.77
N ARG A 8 12.30 14.17 -10.35
CA ARG A 8 12.65 12.74 -10.47
C ARG A 8 12.81 12.03 -9.13
N VAL A 9 13.26 12.75 -8.09
CA VAL A 9 13.35 12.20 -6.73
C VAL A 9 11.94 11.88 -6.22
N ILE A 10 10.98 12.79 -6.37
CA ILE A 10 9.58 12.54 -5.98
C ILE A 10 8.99 11.35 -6.74
N GLU A 11 9.13 11.31 -8.06
CA GLU A 11 8.66 10.18 -8.87
C GLU A 11 9.24 8.85 -8.35
N THR A 12 10.56 8.79 -8.11
CA THR A 12 11.23 7.59 -7.62
C THR A 12 10.68 7.17 -6.25
N LEU A 13 10.49 8.11 -5.34
CA LEU A 13 9.99 7.84 -4.00
C LEU A 13 8.53 7.40 -4.02
N VAL A 14 7.67 8.01 -4.84
CA VAL A 14 6.26 7.62 -4.96
C VAL A 14 6.11 6.23 -5.58
N LEU A 15 6.89 5.90 -6.61
CA LEU A 15 6.88 4.55 -7.19
C LEU A 15 7.44 3.51 -6.21
N ARG A 16 8.45 3.89 -5.40
CA ARG A 16 8.96 3.04 -4.32
C ARG A 16 7.91 2.82 -3.23
N HIS A 17 7.17 3.86 -2.84
CA HIS A 17 6.06 3.75 -1.89
C HIS A 17 5.00 2.77 -2.40
N ALA A 18 4.57 2.91 -3.65
CA ALA A 18 3.62 2.00 -4.28
C ALA A 18 4.12 0.54 -4.29
N GLN A 19 5.42 0.32 -4.49
CA GLN A 19 6.02 -1.02 -4.41
C GLN A 19 5.97 -1.60 -2.98
N CYS A 20 6.18 -0.77 -1.95
CA CYS A 20 6.06 -1.20 -0.54
C CYS A 20 4.60 -1.53 -0.18
N VAL A 21 3.64 -0.75 -0.68
CA VAL A 21 2.21 -1.04 -0.52
C VAL A 21 1.85 -2.36 -1.22
N ASP A 22 2.39 -2.63 -2.41
CA ASP A 22 2.22 -3.90 -3.12
C ASP A 22 2.66 -5.10 -2.28
N GLU A 23 3.87 -5.00 -1.73
CA GLU A 23 4.45 -6.02 -0.87
C GLU A 23 3.58 -6.24 0.38
N THR A 24 3.10 -5.16 0.99
CA THR A 24 2.20 -5.23 2.15
C THR A 24 0.91 -5.98 1.81
N LEU A 25 0.30 -5.65 0.67
CA LEU A 25 -0.94 -6.28 0.21
C LEU A 25 -0.74 -7.75 -0.17
N ALA A 26 0.43 -8.12 -0.69
CA ALA A 26 0.79 -9.51 -0.97
C ALA A 26 0.86 -10.32 0.34
N TYR A 27 1.62 -9.85 1.34
CA TYR A 27 1.67 -10.50 2.65
C TYR A 27 0.29 -10.57 3.31
N PHE A 28 -0.50 -9.50 3.19
CA PHE A 28 -1.87 -9.46 3.68
C PHE A 28 -2.72 -10.57 3.08
N GLN A 29 -2.65 -10.77 1.76
CA GLN A 29 -3.43 -11.79 1.08
C GLN A 29 -3.02 -13.20 1.51
N GLU A 30 -1.73 -13.45 1.64
CA GLU A 30 -1.24 -14.74 2.14
C GLU A 30 -1.68 -14.98 3.59
N ALA A 31 -1.60 -13.96 4.45
CA ALA A 31 -2.01 -14.04 5.84
C ALA A 31 -3.51 -14.34 5.98
N LEU A 32 -4.34 -13.64 5.21
CA LEU A 32 -5.79 -13.84 5.22
C LEU A 32 -6.16 -15.22 4.66
N SER A 33 -5.50 -15.68 3.60
CA SER A 33 -5.72 -17.04 3.07
C SER A 33 -5.39 -18.11 4.11
N ALA A 34 -4.24 -18.00 4.76
CA ALA A 34 -3.84 -18.89 5.86
C ALA A 34 -4.84 -18.84 7.03
N TYR A 35 -5.35 -17.66 7.36
CA TYR A 35 -6.35 -17.49 8.41
C TYR A 35 -7.66 -18.23 8.08
N LEU A 36 -8.16 -18.08 6.85
CA LEU A 36 -9.39 -18.72 6.38
C LEU A 36 -9.27 -20.26 6.34
N GLU A 37 -8.06 -20.77 6.14
CA GLU A 37 -7.73 -22.21 6.13
C GLU A 37 -7.46 -22.77 7.54
N GLY A 38 -7.49 -21.93 8.57
CA GLY A 38 -7.25 -22.33 9.96
C GLY A 38 -5.76 -22.50 10.29
N GLU A 39 -4.85 -22.07 9.41
CA GLU A 39 -3.40 -22.12 9.62
C GLU A 39 -2.93 -20.96 10.51
N THR A 40 -3.46 -20.85 11.74
CA THR A 40 -3.32 -19.66 12.59
C THR A 40 -1.87 -19.24 12.85
N LYS A 41 -0.93 -20.18 13.01
CA LYS A 41 0.50 -19.85 13.22
C LYS A 41 1.11 -19.16 12.00
N LYS A 42 0.80 -19.66 10.80
CA LYS A 42 1.27 -19.08 9.54
C LYS A 42 0.63 -17.72 9.32
N ALA A 43 -0.67 -17.60 9.57
CA ALA A 43 -1.38 -16.34 9.51
C ALA A 43 -0.77 -15.27 10.44
N SER A 44 -0.41 -15.63 11.68
CA SER A 44 0.25 -14.71 12.61
C SER A 44 1.65 -14.30 12.15
N GLN A 45 2.44 -15.21 11.57
CA GLN A 45 3.75 -14.85 11.02
C GLN A 45 3.59 -13.88 9.85
N LEU A 46 2.71 -14.19 8.89
CA LEU A 46 2.48 -13.34 7.73
C LEU A 46 1.88 -11.98 8.12
N ALA A 47 1.04 -11.92 9.16
CA ALA A 47 0.55 -10.64 9.68
C ALA A 47 1.68 -9.76 10.26
N LEU A 48 2.70 -10.37 10.87
CA LEU A 48 3.89 -9.63 11.28
C LEU A 48 4.68 -9.12 10.07
N GLU A 49 4.80 -9.91 9.01
CA GLU A 49 5.41 -9.45 7.75
C GLU A 49 4.60 -8.30 7.12
N THR A 50 3.26 -8.37 7.15
CA THR A 50 2.36 -7.29 6.73
C THR A 50 2.62 -6.01 7.53
N HIS A 51 2.65 -6.08 8.87
CA HIS A 51 2.96 -4.93 9.73
C HIS A 51 4.32 -4.31 9.41
N GLN A 52 5.35 -5.14 9.22
CA GLN A 52 6.69 -4.65 8.88
C GLN A 52 6.76 -4.02 7.49
N ALA A 53 6.00 -4.54 6.52
CA ALA A 53 5.92 -3.98 5.18
C ALA A 53 5.14 -2.65 5.16
N GLU A 54 4.05 -2.56 5.92
CA GLU A 54 3.28 -1.31 6.12
C GLU A 54 4.18 -0.22 6.70
N GLY A 55 4.95 -0.54 7.75
CA GLY A 55 5.87 0.43 8.35
C GLY A 55 6.92 0.95 7.37
N ARG A 56 7.40 0.10 6.45
CA ARG A 56 8.30 0.53 5.36
C ARG A 56 7.58 1.45 4.37
N ALA A 57 6.32 1.18 4.06
CA ALA A 57 5.53 2.07 3.20
C ALA A 57 5.35 3.45 3.88
N ASP A 58 4.94 3.49 5.14
CA ASP A 58 4.77 4.74 5.88
C ASP A 58 6.08 5.55 5.97
N ASP A 59 7.22 4.88 6.18
CA ASP A 59 8.53 5.52 6.16
C ASP A 59 8.83 6.20 4.81
N VAL A 60 8.57 5.52 3.68
CA VAL A 60 8.77 6.10 2.34
C VAL A 60 7.76 7.22 2.08
N ARG A 61 6.52 7.12 2.57
CA ARG A 61 5.53 8.21 2.50
C ARG A 61 6.06 9.47 3.19
N ARG A 62 6.63 9.33 4.39
CA ARG A 62 7.25 10.44 5.13
C ARG A 62 8.46 11.03 4.41
N GLU A 63 9.24 10.21 3.70
CA GLU A 63 10.33 10.71 2.82
C GLU A 63 9.77 11.60 1.69
N VAL A 64 8.66 11.19 1.05
CA VAL A 64 7.98 12.01 0.02
C VAL A 64 7.49 13.33 0.59
N GLU A 65 6.81 13.30 1.74
CA GLU A 65 6.33 14.50 2.43
C GLU A 65 7.47 15.49 2.71
N ALA A 66 8.59 15.00 3.22
CA ALA A 66 9.77 15.80 3.53
C ALA A 66 10.35 16.48 2.27
N GLU A 67 10.47 15.75 1.16
CA GLU A 67 10.97 16.29 -0.11
C GLU A 67 10.04 17.36 -0.70
N LEU A 68 8.72 17.15 -0.62
CA LEU A 68 7.71 18.12 -1.08
C LEU A 68 7.75 19.41 -0.26
N LEU A 69 7.85 19.30 1.07
CA LEU A 69 8.00 20.45 1.97
C LEU A 69 9.36 21.15 1.78
N GLY A 70 10.42 20.39 1.45
CA GLY A 70 11.76 20.88 1.07
C GLY A 70 11.84 21.55 -0.31
N GLY A 71 10.70 21.71 -0.99
CA GLY A 71 10.58 22.47 -2.22
C GLY A 71 10.79 21.65 -3.49
N ALA A 72 10.69 20.32 -3.44
CA ALA A 72 10.46 19.53 -4.62
C ALA A 72 9.05 19.85 -5.18
N LEU A 73 8.93 20.05 -6.49
CA LEU A 73 7.72 20.49 -7.21
C LEU A 73 7.27 21.95 -7.00
N LEU A 74 6.43 22.42 -7.94
CA LEU A 74 5.73 23.70 -7.87
C LEU A 74 4.68 23.66 -6.76
N ALA A 75 4.43 24.80 -6.12
CA ALA A 75 3.54 24.87 -4.95
C ALA A 75 2.12 24.34 -5.20
N HIS A 76 1.60 24.44 -6.44
CA HIS A 76 0.24 23.99 -6.76
C HIS A 76 0.10 22.46 -6.85
N SER A 77 1.12 21.73 -7.31
CA SER A 77 1.04 20.28 -7.52
C SER A 77 1.42 19.45 -6.29
N ARG A 78 2.06 20.06 -5.28
CA ARG A 78 2.45 19.35 -4.04
C ARG A 78 1.25 18.75 -3.31
N ARG A 79 0.15 19.50 -3.23
CA ARG A 79 -1.06 19.06 -2.53
C ARG A 79 -1.65 17.81 -3.19
N GLU A 80 -1.71 17.79 -4.51
CA GLU A 80 -2.25 16.66 -5.27
C GLU A 80 -1.40 15.40 -5.07
N VAL A 81 -0.07 15.53 -5.11
CA VAL A 81 0.84 14.40 -4.85
C VAL A 81 0.71 13.90 -3.40
N LEU A 82 0.60 14.81 -2.42
CA LEU A 82 0.37 14.44 -1.02
C LEU A 82 -0.96 13.69 -0.83
N GLU A 83 -2.04 14.17 -1.44
CA GLU A 83 -3.34 13.50 -1.36
C GLU A 83 -3.28 12.11 -2.00
N VAL A 84 -2.67 11.98 -3.18
CA VAL A 84 -2.52 10.69 -3.87
C VAL A 84 -1.73 9.70 -3.02
N ILE A 85 -0.57 10.09 -2.50
CA ILE A 85 0.25 9.16 -1.71
C ILE A 85 -0.43 8.76 -0.40
N GLU A 86 -1.16 9.67 0.26
CA GLU A 86 -1.97 9.35 1.44
C GLU A 86 -3.06 8.31 1.13
N TRP A 87 -3.73 8.43 -0.02
CA TRP A 87 -4.75 7.46 -0.44
C TRP A 87 -4.17 6.09 -0.78
N VAL A 88 -3.00 6.05 -1.43
CA VAL A 88 -2.30 4.80 -1.74
C VAL A 88 -1.85 4.11 -0.46
N ASP A 89 -1.35 4.87 0.51
CA ASP A 89 -0.87 4.36 1.79
C ASP A 89 -1.98 3.68 2.59
N LYS A 90 -3.18 4.31 2.63
CA LYS A 90 -4.37 3.76 3.30
C LYS A 90 -4.74 2.34 2.85
N LEU A 91 -4.31 1.90 1.66
CA LEU A 91 -4.52 0.52 1.20
C LEU A 91 -3.69 -0.48 2.02
N ALA A 92 -2.43 -0.16 2.32
CA ALA A 92 -1.58 -0.96 3.20
C ALA A 92 -2.14 -1.01 4.62
N ASN A 93 -2.49 0.15 5.20
CA ASN A 93 -3.09 0.24 6.54
C ASN A 93 -4.39 -0.58 6.64
N ALA A 94 -5.21 -0.59 5.59
CA ALA A 94 -6.45 -1.37 5.60
C ALA A 94 -6.19 -2.89 5.65
N GLY A 95 -5.15 -3.37 4.95
CA GLY A 95 -4.73 -4.77 4.99
C GLY A 95 -4.27 -5.19 6.40
N GLU A 96 -3.39 -4.40 7.00
CA GLU A 96 -2.91 -4.61 8.36
C GLU A 96 -4.06 -4.58 9.38
N ALA A 97 -4.88 -3.54 9.37
CA ALA A 97 -6.01 -3.38 10.30
C ALA A 97 -7.00 -4.54 10.21
N THR A 98 -7.19 -5.09 9.01
CA THR A 98 -8.03 -6.28 8.81
C THR A 98 -7.44 -7.50 9.52
N LEU A 99 -6.13 -7.75 9.39
CA LEU A 99 -5.48 -8.88 10.07
C LEU A 99 -5.48 -8.70 11.57
N ASP A 100 -5.19 -7.51 12.06
CA ASP A 100 -5.22 -7.19 13.49
C ASP A 100 -6.61 -7.47 14.07
N TYR A 101 -7.65 -6.99 13.40
CA TYR A 101 -9.03 -7.25 13.82
C TYR A 101 -9.33 -8.74 13.89
N LEU A 102 -8.99 -9.51 12.86
CA LEU A 102 -9.28 -10.93 12.78
C LEU A 102 -8.47 -11.76 13.79
N LEU A 103 -7.15 -11.57 13.83
CA LEU A 103 -6.21 -12.38 14.60
C LEU A 103 -6.28 -12.09 16.10
N LEU A 104 -6.29 -10.81 16.49
CA LEU A 104 -6.29 -10.43 17.91
C LEU A 104 -7.57 -10.88 18.60
N GLN A 105 -8.70 -10.81 17.89
CA GLN A 105 -10.01 -11.21 18.42
C GLN A 105 -10.35 -12.67 18.14
N ARG A 106 -9.56 -13.38 17.32
CA ARG A 106 -9.81 -14.77 16.89
C ARG A 106 -11.21 -14.93 16.27
N VAL A 107 -11.56 -14.01 15.38
CA VAL A 107 -12.87 -13.95 14.73
C VAL A 107 -13.17 -15.25 13.99
N ARG A 108 -14.26 -15.93 14.35
CA ARG A 108 -14.70 -17.12 13.62
C ARG A 108 -15.47 -16.70 12.37
N ILE A 109 -14.94 -17.07 11.21
CA ILE A 109 -15.57 -16.78 9.92
C ILE A 109 -16.41 -17.99 9.50
N PRO A 110 -17.73 -17.82 9.25
CA PRO A 110 -18.57 -18.89 8.73
C PRO A 110 -18.06 -19.44 7.39
N GLU A 111 -18.17 -20.75 7.17
CA GLU A 111 -17.66 -21.40 5.95
C GLU A 111 -18.30 -20.83 4.67
N GLU A 112 -19.56 -20.38 4.76
CA GLU A 112 -20.31 -19.80 3.65
C GLU A 112 -19.76 -18.43 3.22
N ILE A 113 -19.05 -17.73 4.12
CA ILE A 113 -18.49 -16.39 3.86
C ILE A 113 -17.07 -16.47 3.32
N LYS A 114 -16.33 -17.55 3.59
CA LYS A 114 -14.92 -17.67 3.16
C LYS A 114 -14.72 -17.53 1.64
N PRO A 115 -15.55 -18.13 0.76
CA PRO A 115 -15.41 -17.94 -0.68
C PRO A 115 -15.57 -16.47 -1.10
N ILE A 116 -16.53 -15.76 -0.49
CA ILE A 116 -16.79 -14.33 -0.75
C ILE A 116 -15.55 -13.50 -0.39
N LEU A 117 -14.93 -13.78 0.76
CA LEU A 117 -13.70 -13.07 1.17
C LEU A 117 -12.55 -13.36 0.20
N LYS A 118 -12.39 -14.60 -0.26
CA LYS A 118 -11.38 -14.95 -1.28
C LYS A 118 -11.62 -14.18 -2.59
N GLU A 119 -12.87 -14.04 -3.04
CA GLU A 119 -13.20 -13.23 -4.22
C GLU A 119 -12.88 -11.74 -4.02
N ILE A 120 -13.19 -11.17 -2.84
CA ILE A 120 -12.84 -9.79 -2.51
C ILE A 120 -11.33 -9.60 -2.56
N MET A 121 -10.54 -10.55 -2.06
CA MET A 121 -9.08 -10.48 -2.09
C MET A 121 -8.52 -10.42 -3.52
N VAL A 122 -9.05 -11.25 -4.43
CA VAL A 122 -8.66 -11.22 -5.85
C VAL A 122 -8.99 -9.85 -6.45
N LYS A 123 -10.18 -9.30 -6.15
CA LYS A 123 -10.56 -7.96 -6.63
C LYS A 123 -9.69 -6.84 -6.05
N ASN A 124 -9.29 -6.93 -4.79
CA ASN A 124 -8.37 -5.96 -4.21
C ASN A 124 -7.03 -5.96 -4.93
N GLN A 125 -6.52 -7.13 -5.34
CA GLN A 125 -5.28 -7.22 -6.14
C GLN A 125 -5.44 -6.54 -7.50
N GLU A 126 -6.50 -6.86 -8.24
CA GLU A 126 -6.79 -6.27 -9.54
C GLU A 126 -6.88 -4.73 -9.44
N ILE A 127 -7.60 -4.21 -8.43
CA ILE A 127 -7.73 -2.77 -8.19
C ILE A 127 -6.36 -2.15 -7.92
N PHE A 128 -5.51 -2.81 -7.13
CA PHE A 128 -4.21 -2.25 -6.79
C PHE A 128 -3.24 -2.22 -7.98
N GLU A 129 -3.31 -3.21 -8.88
CA GLU A 129 -2.57 -3.17 -10.16
C GLU A 129 -2.96 -1.93 -11.00
N GLU A 130 -4.25 -1.62 -11.08
CA GLU A 130 -4.73 -0.42 -11.79
C GLU A 130 -4.24 0.88 -11.12
N VAL A 131 -4.18 0.92 -9.78
CA VAL A 131 -3.61 2.06 -9.04
C VAL A 131 -2.12 2.22 -9.37
N LYS A 132 -1.34 1.14 -9.34
CA LYS A 132 0.10 1.20 -9.70
C LYS A 132 0.31 1.70 -11.13
N GLN A 133 -0.47 1.21 -12.09
CA GLN A 133 -0.41 1.67 -13.48
C GLN A 133 -0.78 3.16 -13.59
N SER A 134 -1.83 3.58 -12.90
CA SER A 134 -2.27 4.98 -12.88
C SER A 134 -1.20 5.92 -12.31
N LEU A 135 -0.50 5.50 -11.25
CA LEU A 135 0.63 6.25 -10.70
C LEU A 135 1.77 6.36 -11.71
N GLN A 136 2.15 5.28 -12.37
CA GLN A 136 3.19 5.30 -13.40
C GLN A 136 2.85 6.29 -14.53
N LEU A 137 1.62 6.26 -15.02
CA LEU A 137 1.14 7.18 -16.06
C LEU A 137 1.14 8.64 -15.59
N LEU A 138 0.68 8.91 -14.36
CA LEU A 138 0.67 10.25 -13.78
C LEU A 138 2.06 10.89 -13.79
N PHE A 139 3.09 10.15 -13.36
CA PHE A 139 4.45 10.68 -13.31
C PHE A 139 5.15 10.72 -14.68
N GLN A 140 4.79 9.81 -15.61
CA GLN A 140 5.25 9.90 -17.00
C GLN A 140 4.74 11.18 -17.68
N ASP A 141 3.45 11.51 -17.53
CA ASP A 141 2.87 12.73 -18.11
C ASP A 141 3.46 14.01 -17.48
N MET A 142 3.72 14.01 -16.16
CA MET A 142 4.38 15.15 -15.51
C MET A 142 5.83 15.36 -15.99
N SER A 143 6.47 14.35 -16.57
CA SER A 143 7.86 14.42 -17.04
C SER A 143 8.01 14.99 -18.46
N GLN A 144 6.90 15.20 -19.18
CA GLN A 144 6.84 15.82 -20.51
C GLN A 144 6.77 17.35 -20.43
#